data_AF-A0A239DW53-F1
#
_entry.id   AF-A0A239DW53-F1
#
_cell.length_a   1.000
_cell.length_b   1.000
_cell.length_c   1.000
_cell.angle_alpha   90.00
_cell.angle_beta   90.00
_cell.angle_gamma   90.00
#
_symmetry.space_group_name_H-M   'P 1'
#
loop_
_entity.id
_entity.type
_entity.pdbx_description
1 polymer ?
#
loop_
_entity_poly.entity_id
_entity_poly.type
_entity_poly.pdbx_seq_one_letter_code
_entity_poly.pdbx_strand_id
1 'polypeptide(L)'
;MAVRTFGILAGALAAVLTAALPAAAEDIRPGCYQRVYSDQHLWDHPAQVVKSVRLRVGDWMTEVAREATIEVVPANQGHVRGQPWVGARLQQFLICGTETGAPYCQVECDGGRMEVTKQDGQGMVFRTRYMVVGNTSECGGVMDMAEVRGAYTSYRLYRVADSDCYGM
;
A
#
# COMPACT_ATOMS: atom_id res chain seq x y z
N MET A 1 -42.89 -42.46 -51.44
CA MET A 1 -42.00 -42.88 -50.34
C MET A 1 -40.95 -41.79 -50.18
N ALA A 2 -40.96 -41.09 -49.05
CA ALA A 2 -40.16 -39.88 -48.82
C ALA A 2 -38.73 -40.23 -48.38
N VAL A 3 -37.74 -39.56 -48.96
CA VAL A 3 -36.34 -39.56 -48.47
C VAL A 3 -36.04 -38.13 -48.02
N ARG A 4 -35.76 -37.95 -46.74
CA ARG A 4 -35.35 -36.67 -46.14
C ARG A 4 -33.82 -36.59 -46.11
N THR A 5 -33.27 -35.61 -46.79
CA THR A 5 -31.83 -35.30 -46.80
C THR A 5 -31.50 -34.43 -45.58
N PHE A 6 -30.61 -34.91 -44.71
CA PHE A 6 -30.07 -34.15 -43.58
C PHE A 6 -28.96 -33.20 -44.07
N GLY A 7 -29.13 -31.90 -43.86
CA GLY A 7 -28.07 -30.90 -44.04
C GLY A 7 -27.24 -30.78 -42.76
N ILE A 8 -25.93 -31.03 -42.87
CA ILE A 8 -24.95 -30.79 -41.81
C ILE A 8 -24.39 -29.38 -42.06
N LEU A 9 -24.80 -28.40 -41.24
CA LEU A 9 -24.16 -27.09 -41.16
C LEU A 9 -23.00 -27.18 -40.17
N ALA A 10 -21.77 -27.24 -40.70
CA ALA A 10 -20.55 -27.13 -39.91
C ALA A 10 -20.34 -25.66 -39.50
N GLY A 11 -20.68 -25.33 -38.24
CA GLY A 11 -20.38 -24.04 -37.64
C GLY A 11 -18.94 -24.01 -37.10
N ALA A 12 -18.07 -23.24 -37.74
CA ALA A 12 -16.72 -22.98 -37.25
C ALA A 12 -16.76 -22.02 -36.05
N LEU A 13 -16.39 -22.51 -34.87
CA LEU A 13 -16.15 -21.68 -33.68
C LEU A 13 -14.80 -20.96 -33.84
N ALA A 14 -14.81 -19.65 -34.09
CA ALA A 14 -13.62 -18.81 -34.04
C ALA A 14 -13.33 -18.43 -32.58
N ALA A 15 -12.34 -19.08 -31.96
CA ALA A 15 -11.86 -18.73 -30.63
C ALA A 15 -10.98 -17.47 -30.71
N VAL A 16 -11.49 -16.35 -30.22
CA VAL A 16 -10.71 -15.10 -30.08
C VAL A 16 -9.80 -15.25 -28.85
N LEU A 17 -8.50 -15.54 -29.07
CA LEU A 17 -7.48 -15.41 -28.02
C LEU A 17 -7.22 -13.92 -27.77
N THR A 18 -7.81 -13.36 -26.72
CA THR A 18 -7.35 -12.08 -26.18
C THR A 18 -6.02 -12.30 -25.46
N ALA A 19 -4.91 -11.97 -26.13
CA ALA A 19 -3.60 -11.91 -25.49
C ALA A 19 -3.65 -10.83 -24.40
N ALA A 20 -3.58 -11.24 -23.13
CA ALA A 20 -3.39 -10.33 -22.02
C ALA A 20 -1.99 -9.72 -22.14
N LEU A 21 -1.89 -8.45 -22.53
CA LEU A 21 -0.64 -7.73 -22.49
C LEU A 21 -0.15 -7.66 -21.04
N PRO A 22 1.17 -7.81 -20.80
CA PRO A 22 1.73 -7.62 -19.46
C PRO A 22 1.37 -6.20 -19.00
N ALA A 23 0.66 -6.11 -17.87
CA ALA A 23 0.45 -4.83 -17.22
C ALA A 23 1.82 -4.29 -16.80
N ALA A 24 2.25 -3.20 -17.41
CA ALA A 24 3.41 -2.47 -16.92
C ALA A 24 3.15 -2.10 -15.45
N ALA A 25 4.13 -2.34 -14.59
CA ALA A 25 4.05 -1.89 -13.20
C ALA A 25 3.90 -0.38 -13.20
N GLU A 26 2.78 0.11 -12.66
CA GLU A 26 2.51 1.53 -12.61
C GLU A 26 3.32 2.17 -11.48
N ASP A 27 4.05 3.24 -11.78
CA ASP A 27 4.80 4.01 -10.77
C ASP A 27 3.87 4.56 -9.69
N ILE A 28 4.38 4.73 -8.48
CA ILE A 28 3.59 5.28 -7.36
C ILE A 28 3.22 6.73 -7.69
N ARG A 29 1.91 6.99 -7.74
CA ARG A 29 1.39 8.33 -8.07
C ARG A 29 1.71 9.32 -6.95
N PRO A 30 2.27 10.51 -7.28
CA PRO A 30 2.50 11.57 -6.29
C PRO A 30 1.19 12.03 -5.65
N GLY A 31 1.28 12.65 -4.47
CA GLY A 31 0.16 13.28 -3.77
C GLY A 31 0.03 12.86 -2.30
N CYS A 32 -1.01 13.39 -1.66
CA CYS A 32 -1.34 13.07 -0.27
C CYS A 32 -2.37 11.94 -0.16
N TYR A 33 -2.10 11.00 0.74
CA TYR A 33 -2.97 9.88 1.05
C TYR A 33 -3.16 9.75 2.56
N GLN A 34 -4.38 9.44 3.01
CA GLN A 34 -4.69 9.33 4.43
C GLN A 34 -5.68 8.21 4.73
N ARG A 35 -5.54 7.65 5.94
CA ARG A 35 -6.56 6.83 6.58
C ARG A 35 -6.60 7.16 8.06
N VAL A 36 -7.80 7.38 8.59
CA VAL A 36 -8.07 7.47 10.04
C VAL A 36 -9.10 6.40 10.37
N TYR A 37 -8.80 5.57 11.36
CA TYR A 37 -9.71 4.52 11.82
C TYR A 37 -10.55 5.04 12.98
N SER A 38 -11.84 4.71 12.96
CA SER A 38 -12.75 5.04 14.06
C SER A 38 -12.47 4.16 15.28
N ASP A 39 -12.89 4.61 16.45
CA ASP A 39 -12.73 3.80 17.67
C ASP A 39 -13.50 2.48 17.58
N GLN A 40 -14.66 2.45 16.92
CA GLN A 40 -15.41 1.22 16.64
C GLN A 40 -14.59 0.24 15.79
N HIS A 41 -13.96 0.72 14.70
CA HIS A 41 -13.08 -0.11 13.88
C HIS A 41 -11.94 -0.67 14.72
N LEU A 42 -11.28 0.17 15.52
CA LEU A 42 -10.18 -0.28 16.38
C LEU A 42 -10.63 -1.30 17.43
N TRP A 43 -11.85 -1.20 17.93
CA TRP A 43 -12.44 -2.17 18.85
C TRP A 43 -12.69 -3.53 18.18
N ASP A 44 -13.21 -3.53 16.94
CA ASP A 44 -13.46 -4.74 16.15
C ASP A 44 -12.15 -5.41 15.65
N HIS A 45 -11.04 -4.68 15.62
CA HIS A 45 -9.75 -5.12 15.10
C HIS A 45 -8.62 -5.05 16.15
N PRO A 46 -8.66 -5.83 17.24
CA PRO A 46 -7.75 -5.67 18.39
C PRO A 46 -6.26 -5.90 18.11
N ALA A 47 -5.92 -6.53 16.99
CA ALA A 47 -4.53 -6.69 16.53
C ALA A 47 -3.97 -5.44 15.83
N GLN A 48 -4.83 -4.54 15.36
CA GLN A 48 -4.45 -3.40 14.52
C GLN A 48 -3.61 -2.38 15.27
N VAL A 49 -2.37 -2.16 14.83
CA VAL A 49 -1.41 -1.31 15.56
C VAL A 49 -1.46 0.17 15.17
N VAL A 50 -2.26 0.53 14.17
CA VAL A 50 -2.31 1.87 13.58
C VAL A 50 -3.68 2.51 13.79
N LYS A 51 -3.71 3.72 14.36
CA LYS A 51 -4.91 4.57 14.47
C LYS A 51 -5.10 5.47 13.25
N SER A 52 -4.02 6.03 12.73
CA SER A 52 -4.05 6.79 11.48
C SER A 52 -2.73 6.71 10.73
N VAL A 53 -2.82 6.85 9.41
CA VAL A 53 -1.67 6.97 8.50
C VAL A 53 -1.90 8.18 7.61
N ARG A 54 -0.85 8.99 7.44
CA ARG A 54 -0.70 9.94 6.32
C ARG A 54 0.52 9.55 5.52
N LEU A 55 0.43 9.63 4.20
CA LEU A 55 1.53 9.36 3.29
C LEU A 55 1.56 10.48 2.26
N ARG A 56 2.69 11.18 2.17
CA ARG A 56 2.98 12.14 1.12
C ARG A 56 3.96 11.51 0.16
N VAL A 57 3.55 11.29 -1.09
CA VAL A 57 4.46 10.90 -2.16
C VAL A 57 4.85 12.15 -2.93
N GLY A 58 6.14 12.48 -2.91
CA GLY A 58 6.70 13.71 -3.45
C GLY A 58 7.17 13.58 -4.89
N ASP A 59 8.08 14.48 -5.23
CA ASP A 59 8.68 14.57 -6.55
C ASP A 59 9.73 13.47 -6.78
N TRP A 60 10.17 13.35 -8.02
CA TRP A 60 11.29 12.49 -8.38
C TRP A 60 12.58 13.03 -7.76
N MET A 61 13.27 12.17 -7.01
CA MET A 61 14.61 12.46 -6.50
C MET A 61 15.71 11.92 -7.43
N THR A 62 15.39 10.88 -8.22
CA THR A 62 16.21 10.36 -9.33
C THR A 62 15.32 10.00 -10.52
N GLU A 63 15.90 9.53 -11.62
CA GLU A 63 15.15 9.05 -12.80
C GLU A 63 14.24 7.85 -12.50
N VAL A 64 14.47 7.13 -11.41
CA VAL A 64 13.78 5.87 -11.07
C VAL A 64 13.17 5.87 -9.67
N ALA A 65 13.35 6.94 -8.89
CA ALA A 65 12.86 7.01 -7.52
C ALA A 65 12.25 8.35 -7.13
N ARG A 66 11.16 8.30 -6.35
CA ARG A 66 10.52 9.43 -5.68
C ARG A 66 10.84 9.40 -4.19
N GLU A 67 10.86 10.57 -3.59
CA GLU A 67 10.78 10.67 -2.13
C GLU A 67 9.33 10.49 -1.63
N ALA A 68 9.18 9.96 -0.42
CA ALA A 68 7.92 10.02 0.30
C ALA A 68 8.14 10.15 1.81
N THR A 69 7.16 10.70 2.51
CA THR A 69 7.11 10.75 3.97
C THR A 69 5.86 10.05 4.43
N ILE A 70 6.00 9.09 5.34
CA ILE A 70 4.88 8.46 6.03
C ILE A 70 4.82 8.96 7.47
N GLU A 71 3.63 9.29 7.94
CA GLU A 71 3.35 9.58 9.34
C GLU A 71 2.29 8.60 9.86
N VAL A 72 2.54 8.04 11.03
CA VAL A 72 1.68 7.05 11.67
C VAL A 72 1.38 7.50 13.09
N VAL A 73 0.12 7.37 13.49
CA VAL A 73 -0.27 7.44 14.90
C VAL A 73 -0.59 6.01 15.36
N PRO A 74 0.16 5.43 16.31
CA PRO A 74 -0.09 4.09 16.80
C PRO A 74 -1.43 4.00 17.55
N ALA A 75 -2.17 2.91 17.34
CA ALA A 75 -3.29 2.51 18.18
C ALA A 75 -2.74 1.78 19.43
N ASN A 76 -3.31 2.01 20.62
CA ASN A 76 -2.84 1.37 21.86
C ASN A 76 -3.26 -0.11 21.99
N GLN A 77 -2.96 -0.93 20.97
CA GLN A 77 -3.42 -2.32 20.86
C GLN A 77 -2.43 -3.17 20.05
N GLY A 78 -2.74 -4.44 19.78
CA GLY A 78 -1.79 -5.36 19.14
C GLY A 78 -0.45 -5.44 19.88
N HIS A 79 0.64 -5.61 19.13
CA HIS A 79 1.99 -5.74 19.70
C HIS A 79 2.59 -4.41 20.20
N VAL A 80 1.93 -3.28 19.93
CA VAL A 80 2.40 -1.92 20.30
C VAL A 80 1.77 -1.40 21.59
N ARG A 81 0.89 -2.17 22.22
CA ARG A 81 0.19 -1.76 23.44
C ARG A 81 1.15 -1.39 24.57
N GLY A 82 0.88 -0.26 25.23
CA GLY A 82 1.62 0.19 26.41
C GLY A 82 3.00 0.78 26.12
N GLN A 83 3.38 0.94 24.84
CA GLN A 83 4.64 1.57 24.47
C GLN A 83 4.59 3.09 24.72
N PRO A 84 5.71 3.72 25.11
CA PRO A 84 5.75 5.12 25.56
C PRO A 84 5.41 6.14 24.46
N TRP A 85 5.53 5.74 23.20
CA TRP A 85 5.25 6.58 22.03
C TRP A 85 3.82 6.42 21.48
N VAL A 86 2.98 5.61 22.11
CA VAL A 86 1.60 5.39 21.63
C VAL A 86 0.84 6.71 21.63
N GLY A 87 0.12 6.99 20.53
CA GLY A 87 -0.59 8.25 20.32
C GLY A 87 0.28 9.41 19.82
N ALA A 88 1.61 9.27 19.82
CA ALA A 88 2.49 10.24 19.16
C ALA A 88 2.42 10.13 17.63
N ARG A 89 2.87 11.17 16.93
CA ARG A 89 3.10 11.14 15.48
C ARG A 89 4.50 10.60 15.21
N LEU A 90 4.58 9.41 14.66
CA LEU A 90 5.82 8.78 14.21
C LEU A 90 5.98 9.02 12.72
N GLN A 91 7.10 9.61 12.30
CA GLN A 91 7.39 9.86 10.90
C GLN A 91 8.50 8.94 10.40
N GLN A 92 8.55 8.76 9.09
CA GLN A 92 9.62 8.06 8.41
C GLN A 92 9.78 8.57 6.98
N PHE A 93 11.03 8.72 6.54
CA PHE A 93 11.38 9.00 5.16
C PHE A 93 11.45 7.71 4.34
N LEU A 94 10.99 7.78 3.09
CA LEU A 94 10.88 6.64 2.20
C LEU A 94 11.44 6.97 0.82
N ILE A 95 12.08 5.97 0.21
CA ILE A 95 12.50 5.99 -1.19
C ILE A 95 11.56 5.06 -1.96
N CYS A 96 10.80 5.63 -2.90
CA CYS A 96 9.77 4.94 -3.66
C CYS A 96 10.24 4.68 -5.09
N GLY A 97 10.09 3.45 -5.58
CA GLY A 97 10.46 3.06 -6.94
C GLY A 97 9.73 1.81 -7.39
N THR A 98 10.27 1.17 -8.43
CA THR A 98 9.68 -0.04 -9.03
C THR A 98 10.76 -1.12 -9.15
N GLU A 99 10.56 -2.28 -8.51
CA GLU A 99 11.47 -3.43 -8.59
C GLU A 99 10.69 -4.68 -9.01
N THR A 100 11.19 -5.41 -10.01
CA THR A 100 10.65 -6.72 -10.45
C THR A 100 9.12 -6.73 -10.71
N GLY A 101 8.58 -5.59 -11.16
CA GLY A 101 7.17 -5.48 -11.55
C GLY A 101 6.19 -5.07 -10.45
N ALA A 102 6.66 -4.67 -9.26
CA ALA A 102 5.81 -4.10 -8.22
C ALA A 102 6.33 -2.73 -7.73
N PRO A 103 5.48 -1.69 -7.69
CA PRO A 103 5.81 -0.44 -7.05
C PRO A 103 5.98 -0.62 -5.53
N TYR A 104 7.02 -0.04 -4.95
CA TYR A 104 7.31 -0.13 -3.52
C TYR A 104 7.91 1.16 -2.98
N CYS A 105 7.85 1.34 -1.66
CA CYS A 105 8.61 2.34 -0.94
C CYS A 105 9.39 1.66 0.19
N GLN A 106 10.66 2.01 0.35
CA GLN A 106 11.54 1.43 1.37
C GLN A 106 12.05 2.49 2.34
N VAL A 107 12.24 2.07 3.58
CA VAL A 107 12.97 2.81 4.60
C VAL A 107 14.46 2.50 4.42
N GLU A 108 15.32 3.48 4.63
CA GLU A 108 16.77 3.27 4.65
C GLU A 108 17.21 2.40 5.86
N CYS A 109 18.47 1.95 5.85
CA CYS A 109 19.06 1.13 6.93
C CYS A 109 18.27 -0.14 7.27
N ASP A 110 17.81 -0.87 6.25
CA ASP A 110 17.05 -2.10 6.40
C ASP A 110 15.77 -1.93 7.24
N GLY A 111 15.20 -0.72 7.28
CA GLY A 111 13.96 -0.42 8.01
C GLY A 111 12.70 -1.04 7.41
N GLY A 112 12.84 -1.88 6.37
CA GLY A 112 11.75 -2.58 5.72
C GLY A 112 11.11 -1.79 4.57
N ARG A 113 9.99 -2.30 4.06
CA ARG A 113 9.34 -1.73 2.88
C ARG A 113 7.83 -1.93 2.89
N MET A 114 7.15 -1.07 2.13
CA MET A 114 5.76 -1.24 1.72
C MET A 114 5.68 -1.54 0.22
N GLU A 115 4.83 -2.48 -0.16
CA GLU A 115 4.53 -2.84 -1.54
C GLU A 115 3.15 -2.30 -1.91
N VAL A 116 3.06 -1.47 -2.94
CA VAL A 116 1.77 -0.97 -3.43
C VAL A 116 1.13 -2.05 -4.30
N THR A 117 -0.01 -2.56 -3.85
CA THR A 117 -0.74 -3.67 -4.49
C THR A 117 -1.90 -3.20 -5.35
N LYS A 118 -2.38 -1.97 -5.10
CA LYS A 118 -3.41 -1.31 -5.89
C LYS A 118 -3.25 0.19 -5.76
N GLN A 119 -3.43 0.91 -6.86
CA GLN A 119 -3.62 2.36 -6.84
C GLN A 119 -4.60 2.78 -7.95
N ASP A 120 -5.39 3.80 -7.68
CA ASP A 120 -6.30 4.42 -8.63
C ASP A 120 -6.53 5.90 -8.26
N GLY A 121 -7.49 6.57 -8.89
CA GLY A 121 -7.78 7.98 -8.59
C GLY A 121 -8.31 8.22 -7.17
N GLN A 122 -8.79 7.18 -6.47
CA GLN A 122 -9.39 7.28 -5.14
C GLN A 122 -8.39 7.00 -4.01
N GLY A 123 -7.25 6.39 -4.31
CA GLY A 123 -6.23 6.10 -3.31
C GLY A 123 -5.36 4.92 -3.67
N MET A 124 -4.78 4.31 -2.63
CA MET A 124 -3.88 3.17 -2.76
C MET A 124 -4.11 2.13 -1.68
N VAL A 125 -3.71 0.89 -1.97
CA VAL A 125 -3.55 -0.18 -0.99
C VAL A 125 -2.10 -0.61 -1.03
N PHE A 126 -1.42 -0.51 0.12
CA PHE A 126 -0.10 -1.09 0.28
C PHE A 126 -0.14 -2.22 1.30
N ARG A 127 0.84 -3.11 1.20
CA ARG A 127 1.08 -4.14 2.22
C ARG A 127 2.51 -4.08 2.72
N THR A 128 2.73 -4.47 3.96
CA THR A 128 4.06 -4.65 4.52
C THR A 128 4.10 -5.88 5.40
N ARG A 129 5.22 -6.60 5.38
CA ARG A 129 5.53 -7.68 6.32
C ARG A 129 6.50 -7.24 7.42
N TYR A 130 7.09 -6.07 7.23
CA TYR A 130 8.03 -5.40 8.12
C TYR A 130 8.32 -4.01 7.52
N MET A 131 8.00 -2.96 8.29
CA MET A 131 8.41 -1.59 7.99
C MET A 131 8.35 -0.77 9.27
N VAL A 132 9.48 -0.17 9.66
CA VAL A 132 9.56 0.59 10.91
C VAL A 132 9.33 2.08 10.69
N VAL A 133 8.55 2.69 11.59
CA VAL A 133 8.31 4.13 11.66
C VAL A 133 8.71 4.67 13.02
N GLY A 134 9.22 5.90 13.08
CA GLY A 134 9.65 6.49 14.34
C GLY A 134 10.60 7.66 14.17
N ASN A 135 10.45 8.66 15.04
CA ASN A 135 11.35 9.80 15.10
C ASN A 135 12.56 9.43 15.95
N THR A 136 13.48 8.63 15.40
CA THR A 136 14.74 8.28 16.06
C THR A 136 15.86 9.21 15.60
N SER A 137 16.85 9.45 16.47
CA SER A 137 18.07 10.19 16.10
C SER A 137 19.01 9.40 15.17
N GLU A 138 18.74 8.11 14.99
CA GLU A 138 19.44 7.19 14.09
C GLU A 138 18.49 6.75 12.97
N CYS A 139 19.03 6.21 11.88
CA CYS A 139 18.21 5.64 10.82
C CYS A 139 17.49 4.38 11.33
N GLY A 140 16.16 4.33 11.18
CA GLY A 140 15.33 3.27 11.73
C GLY A 140 13.99 3.79 12.26
N GLY A 141 13.32 2.99 13.07
CA GLY A 141 12.04 3.35 13.67
C GLY A 141 11.77 2.52 14.91
N VAL A 142 10.76 2.92 15.67
CA VAL A 142 10.43 2.32 16.98
C VAL A 142 9.22 1.40 16.93
N MET A 143 8.46 1.46 15.83
CA MET A 143 7.22 0.74 15.63
C MET A 143 7.24 0.01 14.29
N ASP A 144 7.06 -1.31 14.32
CA ASP A 144 6.78 -2.10 13.12
C ASP A 144 5.30 -1.93 12.72
N MET A 145 5.06 -1.60 11.46
CA MET A 145 3.70 -1.45 10.92
C MET A 145 3.02 -2.79 10.63
N ALA A 146 3.74 -3.92 10.59
CA ALA A 146 3.11 -5.23 10.44
C ALA A 146 2.42 -5.65 11.75
N GLU A 147 1.10 -5.84 11.75
CA GLU A 147 0.33 -6.21 12.95
C GLU A 147 0.83 -7.51 13.59
N VAL A 148 1.23 -8.45 12.74
CA VAL A 148 1.89 -9.71 13.10
C VAL A 148 3.25 -9.75 12.41
N ARG A 149 4.31 -9.89 13.20
CA ARG A 149 5.70 -9.89 12.71
C ARG A 149 5.90 -10.91 11.60
N GLY A 150 6.42 -10.45 10.46
CA GLY A 150 6.73 -11.29 9.29
C GLY A 150 5.51 -11.69 8.45
N ALA A 151 4.29 -11.36 8.87
CA ALA A 151 3.08 -11.55 8.09
C ALA A 151 2.67 -10.26 7.39
N TYR A 152 2.13 -10.37 6.17
CA TYR A 152 1.65 -9.19 5.45
C TYR A 152 0.43 -8.57 6.14
N THR A 153 0.54 -7.29 6.47
CA THR A 153 -0.57 -6.41 6.86
C THR A 153 -0.86 -5.47 5.69
N SER A 154 -2.14 -5.29 5.36
CA SER A 154 -2.56 -4.40 4.26
C SER A 154 -3.24 -3.15 4.80
N TYR A 155 -2.85 -2.00 4.28
CA TYR A 155 -3.40 -0.69 4.61
C TYR A 155 -4.00 -0.06 3.37
N ARG A 156 -5.27 0.34 3.46
CA ARG A 156 -5.91 1.18 2.44
C ARG A 156 -5.83 2.64 2.85
N LEU A 157 -5.25 3.46 1.97
CA LEU A 157 -5.24 4.91 2.09
C LEU A 157 -6.14 5.53 1.02
N TYR A 158 -6.79 6.62 1.36
CA TYR A 158 -7.57 7.42 0.42
C TYR A 158 -6.75 8.60 -0.05
N ARG A 159 -6.87 8.94 -1.33
CA ARG A 159 -6.33 10.20 -1.84
C ARG A 159 -7.10 11.36 -1.21
N VAL A 160 -6.38 12.35 -0.72
CA VAL A 160 -6.94 13.54 -0.08
C VAL A 160 -6.33 14.81 -0.68
N ALA A 161 -6.68 15.98 -0.17
CA ALA A 161 -6.07 17.22 -0.64
C ALA A 161 -4.61 17.30 -0.19
N ASP A 162 -3.73 17.89 -1.00
CA ASP A 162 -2.31 17.96 -0.65
C ASP A 162 -2.05 18.76 0.64
N SER A 163 -2.95 19.68 0.99
CA SER A 163 -2.95 20.42 2.24
C SER A 163 -3.06 19.56 3.49
N ASP A 164 -3.67 18.37 3.39
CA ASP A 164 -3.82 17.45 4.52
C ASP A 164 -2.48 16.80 4.93
N CYS A 165 -1.47 16.85 4.06
CA CYS A 165 -0.10 16.42 4.31
C CYS A 165 0.85 17.60 4.60
N TYR A 166 0.35 18.82 4.85
CA TYR A 166 1.23 19.93 5.24
C TYR A 166 1.83 19.72 6.64
N GLY A 167 3.10 20.10 6.81
CA GLY A 167 3.85 19.93 8.07
C GLY A 167 4.28 18.49 8.37
N MET A 168 4.11 17.58 7.40
CA MET A 168 4.90 16.35 7.29
C MET A 168 6.23 16.67 6.62
#